data_AF-A0AAD9JHM3-F1
#
_entry.id   AF-A0AAD9JHM3-F1
#
_cell.length_a   1.000
_cell.length_b   1.000
_cell.length_c   1.000
_cell.angle_alpha   90.00
_cell.angle_beta   90.00
_cell.angle_gamma   90.00
#
_symmetry.space_group_name_H-M   'P 1'
#
loop_
_entity.id
_entity.type
_entity.pdbx_description
1 polymer ?
#
loop_
_entity_poly.entity_id
_entity_poly.type
_entity_poly.pdbx_seq_one_letter_code
_entity_poly.pdbx_strand_id
1 'polypeptide(L)'
;MVTIESCYVCIYGVLMFTVFGIHSSVENISLPPDLISVNSELSQDPRPIVTEPVLITSTDFKNIVRTDGFTRQTSPPSNIVSSCHAFMDEFSEAAANFTKCAVHYARPIKMCEQCYPVYQRAIAIYDIMMKGNVTDGDGVMCGETILNADRVQIVVTTAMFIETMWSNSSCDNCYMRGNDTVVYKLNDLTKKFKALVENTFECFHNSTHGHFTPYQPPKEVNGSVCNDCRAIYQDLNDLYKNLEKEYPKHVCMDLVDSMNITRLIWSRDFRCTRLHGNVAGVMVLSVFFCSLPFAFYIGSRVRGTAVQRKLLKRKYRQPPLSNKYITK
;
A
#
# COMPACT_ATOMS: atom_id res chain seq x y z
N MET A 1 -7.90 -39.63 8.61
CA MET A 1 -8.80 -39.48 7.45
C MET A 1 -8.30 -38.26 6.69
N VAL A 2 -7.36 -38.47 5.76
CA VAL A 2 -6.83 -37.38 4.91
C VAL A 2 -7.89 -37.18 3.83
N THR A 3 -8.52 -36.00 3.84
CA THR A 3 -9.63 -35.67 2.95
C THR A 3 -9.13 -35.59 1.50
N ILE A 4 -9.98 -36.05 0.58
CA ILE A 4 -9.75 -36.10 -0.87
C ILE A 4 -9.36 -34.72 -1.45
N GLU A 5 -9.77 -33.65 -0.79
CA GLU A 5 -9.42 -32.24 -1.04
C GLU A 5 -7.89 -32.01 -1.10
N SER A 6 -7.09 -32.60 -0.19
CA SER A 6 -5.64 -32.39 -0.16
C SER A 6 -4.90 -33.07 -1.31
N CYS A 7 -5.47 -34.14 -1.89
CA CYS A 7 -4.93 -34.78 -3.09
C CYS A 7 -5.22 -33.97 -4.35
N TYR A 8 -6.40 -33.32 -4.42
CA TYR A 8 -6.79 -32.52 -5.58
C TYR A 8 -5.84 -31.33 -5.78
N VAL A 9 -5.41 -30.68 -4.70
CA VAL A 9 -4.46 -29.55 -4.76
C VAL A 9 -3.04 -30.01 -5.17
N CYS A 10 -2.54 -31.17 -4.69
CA CYS A 10 -1.26 -31.74 -5.14
C CYS A 10 -1.30 -32.08 -6.65
N ILE A 11 -2.40 -32.70 -7.12
CA ILE A 11 -2.53 -33.18 -8.49
C ILE A 11 -2.70 -32.00 -9.47
N TYR A 12 -3.56 -31.02 -9.15
CA TYR A 12 -3.73 -29.82 -9.98
C TYR A 12 -2.49 -28.92 -9.94
N GLY A 13 -1.78 -28.84 -8.81
CA GLY A 13 -0.50 -28.12 -8.74
C GLY A 13 0.55 -28.72 -9.67
N VAL A 14 0.67 -30.05 -9.74
CA VAL A 14 1.65 -30.72 -10.61
C VAL A 14 1.20 -30.73 -12.09
N LEU A 15 -0.10 -30.86 -12.37
CA LEU A 15 -0.63 -30.80 -13.74
C LEU A 15 -0.60 -29.38 -14.33
N MET A 16 -0.94 -28.34 -13.57
CA MET A 16 -0.85 -26.96 -14.07
C MET A 16 0.60 -26.55 -14.36
N PHE A 17 1.58 -27.02 -13.58
CA PHE A 17 2.99 -26.70 -13.84
C PHE A 17 3.61 -27.51 -14.98
N THR A 18 3.14 -28.73 -15.25
CA THR A 18 3.65 -29.55 -16.36
C THR A 18 2.96 -29.22 -17.69
N VAL A 19 1.71 -28.73 -17.68
CA VAL A 19 0.96 -28.37 -18.89
C VAL A 19 1.22 -26.93 -19.35
N PHE A 20 1.56 -26.00 -18.45
CA PHE A 20 1.85 -24.60 -18.82
C PHE A 20 3.35 -24.24 -18.90
N GLY A 21 4.24 -25.22 -18.75
CA GLY A 21 5.67 -25.05 -19.00
C GLY A 21 6.00 -25.26 -20.48
N ILE A 22 6.44 -24.20 -21.16
CA ILE A 22 6.86 -24.09 -22.58
C ILE A 22 5.75 -23.59 -23.53
N HIS A 23 5.32 -22.34 -23.35
CA HIS A 23 5.32 -21.30 -24.40
C HIS A 23 4.79 -19.98 -23.82
N SER A 24 5.54 -18.89 -23.95
CA SER A 24 4.96 -17.54 -23.90
C SER A 24 5.79 -16.65 -24.81
N SER A 25 5.61 -16.90 -26.11
CA SER A 25 5.70 -15.83 -27.09
C SER A 25 4.46 -14.95 -26.94
N VAL A 26 4.70 -13.66 -27.07
CA VAL A 26 3.75 -12.55 -27.18
C VAL A 26 2.63 -12.88 -28.15
N GLU A 27 1.37 -12.74 -27.71
CA GLU A 27 0.28 -12.32 -28.59
C GLU A 27 -0.86 -11.66 -27.80
N ASN A 28 -1.32 -10.55 -28.36
CA ASN A 28 -2.35 -9.65 -27.85
C ASN A 28 -3.69 -10.37 -27.69
N ILE A 29 -4.34 -10.21 -26.53
CA ILE A 29 -5.77 -10.50 -26.39
C ILE A 29 -6.50 -9.17 -26.25
N SER A 30 -7.06 -8.77 -27.38
CA SER A 30 -8.15 -7.81 -27.53
C SER A 30 -9.38 -8.26 -26.75
N LEU A 31 -9.91 -7.38 -25.91
CA LEU A 31 -11.26 -7.44 -25.37
C LEU A 31 -12.29 -7.30 -26.50
N PRO A 32 -13.38 -8.08 -26.52
CA PRO A 32 -14.61 -7.67 -27.15
C PRO A 32 -15.67 -7.24 -26.13
N PRO A 33 -16.65 -6.43 -26.56
CA PRO A 33 -17.37 -5.49 -25.71
C PRO A 33 -18.77 -5.97 -25.29
N ASP A 34 -19.32 -5.20 -24.35
CA ASP A 34 -20.75 -5.01 -24.05
C ASP A 34 -21.55 -6.15 -23.39
N LEU A 35 -22.10 -5.85 -22.21
CA LEU A 35 -23.54 -5.59 -22.08
C LEU A 35 -23.91 -5.13 -20.66
N ILE A 36 -24.20 -3.83 -20.55
CA ILE A 36 -25.10 -3.26 -19.55
C ILE A 36 -26.53 -3.64 -19.96
N SER A 37 -27.30 -4.22 -19.04
CA SER A 37 -28.75 -4.37 -19.19
C SER A 37 -29.39 -4.57 -17.82
N VAL A 38 -29.75 -3.46 -17.17
CA VAL A 38 -30.95 -3.42 -16.33
C VAL A 38 -31.67 -2.13 -16.65
N ASN A 39 -32.67 -2.22 -17.52
CA ASN A 39 -33.66 -1.18 -17.73
C ASN A 39 -34.62 -1.17 -16.54
N SER A 40 -34.78 0.00 -15.95
CA SER A 40 -35.89 0.41 -15.11
C SER A 40 -37.09 0.77 -15.99
N GLU A 41 -38.27 0.25 -15.66
CA GLU A 41 -39.54 0.82 -16.12
C GLU A 41 -40.01 1.92 -15.15
N LEU A 42 -40.58 2.94 -15.76
CA LEU A 42 -40.91 4.27 -15.27
C LEU A 42 -42.34 4.32 -14.70
N SER A 43 -42.57 5.07 -13.62
CA SER A 43 -43.85 5.78 -13.43
C SER A 43 -43.72 7.05 -12.56
N GLN A 44 -43.79 8.19 -13.26
CA GLN A 44 -44.41 9.50 -12.95
C GLN A 44 -43.93 10.40 -11.76
N ASP A 45 -43.09 11.40 -12.13
CA ASP A 45 -43.02 12.87 -11.83
C ASP A 45 -43.87 13.52 -10.68
N PRO A 46 -43.52 14.72 -10.11
CA PRO A 46 -42.70 15.80 -10.71
C PRO A 46 -41.63 16.54 -9.86
N ARG A 47 -40.50 16.85 -10.54
CA ARG A 47 -39.60 18.05 -10.55
C ARG A 47 -39.20 18.79 -9.25
N PRO A 48 -37.92 19.23 -9.08
CA PRO A 48 -37.33 20.28 -9.94
C PRO A 48 -35.83 20.18 -10.34
N ILE A 49 -35.55 20.80 -11.48
CA ILE A 49 -34.31 21.36 -12.07
C ILE A 49 -32.97 20.94 -11.43
N VAL A 50 -32.25 20.04 -12.10
CA VAL A 50 -30.83 19.73 -11.88
C VAL A 50 -30.04 20.29 -13.06
N THR A 51 -29.09 21.19 -12.79
CA THR A 51 -28.08 21.65 -13.74
C THR A 51 -27.05 20.55 -14.02
N GLU A 52 -26.70 20.36 -15.29
CA GLU A 52 -25.68 19.40 -15.76
C GLU A 52 -24.28 19.60 -15.13
N PRO A 53 -23.47 18.54 -14.99
CA PRO A 53 -22.09 18.66 -14.56
C PRO A 53 -21.20 19.21 -15.69
N VAL A 54 -20.53 20.33 -15.43
CA VAL A 54 -19.57 20.94 -16.36
C VAL A 54 -18.25 20.16 -16.34
N LEU A 55 -17.84 19.67 -17.51
CA LEU A 55 -16.54 19.02 -17.75
C LEU A 55 -15.45 20.11 -17.85
N ILE A 56 -14.62 20.24 -16.82
CA ILE A 56 -13.53 21.25 -16.80
C ILE A 56 -12.34 20.72 -17.61
N THR A 57 -11.90 21.49 -18.61
CA THR A 57 -10.74 21.12 -19.47
C THR A 57 -9.46 21.85 -19.02
N SER A 58 -8.28 21.34 -19.40
CA SER A 58 -6.97 21.86 -18.95
C SER A 58 -6.72 23.34 -19.27
N THR A 59 -7.45 23.93 -20.20
CA THR A 59 -7.40 25.36 -20.53
C THR A 59 -8.14 26.24 -19.51
N ASP A 60 -9.11 25.69 -18.77
CA ASP A 60 -9.87 26.42 -17.76
C ASP A 60 -9.06 26.70 -16.49
N PHE A 61 -8.04 25.88 -16.19
CA PHE A 61 -7.21 26.04 -14.99
C PHE A 61 -6.42 27.36 -14.98
N LYS A 62 -6.02 27.88 -16.16
CA LYS A 62 -5.32 29.18 -16.26
C LYS A 62 -6.26 30.38 -16.07
N ASN A 63 -7.56 30.21 -16.31
CA ASN A 63 -8.56 31.25 -16.13
C ASN A 63 -9.11 31.26 -14.70
N ILE A 64 -9.21 30.10 -14.04
CA ILE A 64 -9.58 29.99 -12.61
C ILE A 64 -8.54 30.69 -11.71
N VAL A 65 -7.25 30.67 -12.08
CA VAL A 65 -6.19 31.36 -11.31
C VAL A 65 -6.23 32.89 -11.48
N ARG A 66 -7.04 33.45 -12.40
CA ARG A 66 -7.01 34.89 -12.72
C ARG A 66 -8.30 35.67 -12.49
N THR A 67 -9.37 35.02 -12.06
CA THR A 67 -10.62 35.70 -11.71
C THR A 67 -11.30 34.98 -10.55
N ASP A 68 -10.74 35.12 -9.35
CA ASP A 68 -11.51 35.13 -8.13
C ASP A 68 -10.88 36.18 -7.22
N GLY A 69 -11.19 37.43 -7.53
CA GLY A 69 -11.09 38.49 -6.53
C GLY A 69 -12.04 38.11 -5.41
N PHE A 70 -11.50 37.63 -4.30
CA PHE A 70 -12.21 37.50 -3.04
C PHE A 70 -12.87 38.84 -2.75
N THR A 71 -14.16 38.96 -3.05
CA THR A 71 -14.91 40.18 -2.80
C THR A 71 -15.08 40.22 -1.30
N ARG A 72 -14.19 40.97 -0.65
CA ARG A 72 -14.18 41.24 0.79
C ARG A 72 -15.58 41.73 1.15
N GLN A 73 -16.37 40.88 1.78
CA GLN A 73 -17.68 41.26 2.28
C GLN A 73 -17.42 42.30 3.39
N THR A 74 -17.65 43.58 3.08
CA THR A 74 -17.48 44.67 4.03
C THR A 74 -18.62 44.61 5.03
N SER A 75 -18.40 43.90 6.14
CA SER A 75 -19.01 44.26 7.42
C SER A 75 -18.50 45.65 7.85
N PRO A 76 -19.24 46.38 8.72
CA PRO A 76 -18.85 47.73 9.13
C PRO A 76 -17.45 47.71 9.75
N PRO A 77 -16.61 48.73 9.55
CA PRO A 77 -15.25 48.72 10.04
C PRO A 77 -15.25 48.91 11.56
N SER A 78 -15.30 47.82 12.32
CA SER A 78 -14.79 47.83 13.68
C SER A 78 -13.26 47.89 13.56
N ASN A 79 -12.70 49.09 13.70
CA ASN A 79 -11.27 49.39 13.61
C ASN A 79 -10.44 48.87 14.81
N ILE A 80 -10.75 47.65 15.25
CA ILE A 80 -9.87 46.76 16.01
C ILE A 80 -10.19 45.38 15.46
N VAL A 81 -9.32 44.83 14.60
CA VAL A 81 -9.41 43.40 14.27
C VAL A 81 -9.29 42.67 15.60
N SER A 82 -10.37 42.01 16.01
CA SER A 82 -10.42 41.17 17.21
C SER A 82 -9.18 40.26 17.22
N SER A 83 -8.50 40.14 18.36
CA SER A 83 -7.27 39.34 18.47
C SER A 83 -7.51 37.92 17.93
N CYS A 84 -8.70 37.38 18.18
CA CYS A 84 -9.13 36.07 17.69
C CYS A 84 -9.30 36.02 16.17
N HIS A 85 -9.85 37.07 15.54
CA HIS A 85 -9.97 37.14 14.09
C HIS A 85 -8.59 37.14 13.40
N ALA A 86 -7.60 37.81 13.98
CA ALA A 86 -6.23 37.79 13.44
C ALA A 86 -5.60 36.38 13.49
N PHE A 87 -5.76 35.65 14.61
CA PHE A 87 -5.29 34.26 14.72
C PHE A 87 -6.06 33.32 13.78
N MET A 88 -7.36 33.54 13.59
CA MET A 88 -8.16 32.77 12.63
C MET A 88 -7.69 33.00 11.19
N ASP A 89 -7.42 34.25 10.80
CA ASP A 89 -6.88 34.58 9.48
C ASP A 89 -5.53 33.89 9.28
N GLU A 90 -4.63 33.96 10.26
CA GLU A 90 -3.31 33.34 10.16
C GLU A 90 -3.40 31.79 10.12
N PHE A 91 -4.28 31.20 10.93
CA PHE A 91 -4.54 29.76 10.88
C PHE A 91 -5.09 29.34 9.52
N SER A 92 -6.02 30.12 8.94
CA SER A 92 -6.61 29.83 7.63
C SER A 92 -5.56 29.83 6.53
N GLU A 93 -4.63 30.79 6.55
CA GLU A 93 -3.52 30.86 5.60
C GLU A 93 -2.54 29.68 5.79
N ALA A 94 -2.18 29.37 7.04
CA ALA A 94 -1.30 28.24 7.35
C ALA A 94 -1.93 26.90 6.93
N ALA A 95 -3.22 26.70 7.17
CA ALA A 95 -3.96 25.50 6.79
C ALA A 95 -4.08 25.36 5.26
N ALA A 96 -4.38 26.45 4.55
CA ALA A 96 -4.42 26.45 3.09
C ALA A 96 -3.03 26.12 2.50
N ASN A 97 -1.97 26.70 3.05
CA ASN A 97 -0.60 26.43 2.63
C ASN A 97 -0.16 24.99 2.92
N PHE A 98 -0.55 24.41 4.07
CA PHE A 98 -0.32 23.00 4.36
C PHE A 98 -1.01 22.10 3.35
N THR A 99 -2.31 22.31 3.11
CA THR A 99 -3.08 21.52 2.13
C THR A 99 -2.48 21.61 0.73
N LYS A 100 -2.12 22.81 0.29
CA LYS A 100 -1.43 23.04 -0.99
C LYS A 100 -0.11 22.26 -1.06
N CYS A 101 0.70 22.32 -0.01
CA CYS A 101 1.97 21.62 0.06
C CYS A 101 1.77 20.09 0.01
N ALA A 102 0.85 19.56 0.81
CA ALA A 102 0.56 18.12 0.87
C ALA A 102 0.12 17.57 -0.50
N VAL A 103 -0.76 18.29 -1.20
CA VAL A 103 -1.20 17.90 -2.55
C VAL A 103 -0.05 18.00 -3.56
N HIS A 104 0.77 19.06 -3.49
CA HIS A 104 1.90 19.24 -4.41
C HIS A 104 2.94 18.12 -4.28
N TYR A 105 3.19 17.65 -3.07
CA TYR A 105 4.14 16.58 -2.76
C TYR A 105 3.47 15.24 -2.49
N ALA A 106 2.30 14.99 -3.09
CA ALA A 106 1.57 13.72 -2.97
C ALA A 106 2.14 12.60 -3.86
N ARG A 107 2.84 12.95 -4.95
CA ARG A 107 3.43 11.99 -5.91
C ARG A 107 4.72 12.55 -6.54
N PRO A 108 5.90 11.97 -6.26
CA PRO A 108 6.18 11.01 -5.19
C PRO A 108 5.93 11.66 -3.83
N ILE A 109 5.62 10.85 -2.82
CA ILE A 109 5.30 11.37 -1.49
C ILE A 109 6.56 11.98 -0.87
N LYS A 110 6.53 13.30 -0.66
CA LYS A 110 7.57 14.08 0.03
C LYS A 110 6.97 15.07 1.04
N MET A 111 5.74 14.80 1.48
CA MET A 111 4.96 15.70 2.31
C MET A 111 5.66 15.93 3.66
N CYS A 112 6.19 14.88 4.28
CA CYS A 112 6.82 15.04 5.59
C CYS A 112 8.00 16.01 5.49
N GLU A 113 8.88 15.80 4.51
CA GLU A 113 10.07 16.62 4.31
C GLU A 113 9.80 18.04 3.84
N GLN A 114 8.81 18.24 2.97
CA GLN A 114 8.60 19.54 2.32
C GLN A 114 7.57 20.40 3.06
N CYS A 115 6.62 19.78 3.76
CA CYS A 115 5.51 20.47 4.39
C CYS A 115 5.67 20.66 5.90
N TYR A 116 6.77 20.20 6.50
CA TYR A 116 7.02 20.39 7.92
C TYR A 116 6.93 21.86 8.41
N PRO A 117 7.42 22.89 7.68
CA PRO A 117 7.39 24.26 8.22
C PRO A 117 5.97 24.80 8.31
N VAL A 118 5.15 24.51 7.29
CA VAL A 118 3.75 24.92 7.24
C VAL A 118 2.88 24.11 8.20
N TYR A 119 3.18 22.82 8.39
CA TYR A 119 2.58 21.99 9.43
C TYR A 119 2.82 22.59 10.83
N GLN A 120 4.08 22.84 11.18
CA GLN A 120 4.44 23.41 12.48
C GLN A 120 3.74 24.73 12.74
N ARG A 121 3.68 25.60 11.72
CA ARG A 121 3.00 26.90 11.84
C ARG A 121 1.51 26.72 12.12
N ALA A 122 0.82 25.87 11.36
CA ALA A 122 -0.60 25.63 11.53
C ALA A 122 -0.93 25.10 12.94
N ILE A 123 -0.17 24.11 13.42
CA ILE A 123 -0.38 23.54 14.76
C ILE A 123 -0.02 24.52 15.87
N ALA A 124 1.07 25.29 15.73
CA ALA A 124 1.46 26.29 16.71
C ALA A 124 0.40 27.38 16.87
N ILE A 125 -0.15 27.90 15.77
CA ILE A 125 -1.22 28.91 15.80
C ILE A 125 -2.48 28.32 16.47
N TYR A 126 -2.85 27.10 16.09
CA TYR A 126 -3.99 26.41 16.69
C TYR A 126 -3.82 26.21 18.19
N ASP A 127 -2.65 25.75 18.64
CA ASP A 127 -2.35 25.56 20.06
C ASP A 127 -2.36 26.87 20.83
N ILE A 128 -1.79 27.95 20.29
CA ILE A 128 -1.85 29.28 20.91
C ILE A 128 -3.30 29.75 21.08
N MET A 129 -4.13 29.53 20.07
CA MET A 129 -5.53 29.96 20.06
C MET A 129 -6.41 29.13 21.01
N MET A 130 -6.17 27.83 21.11
CA MET A 130 -7.01 26.90 21.88
C MET A 130 -6.53 26.65 23.30
N LYS A 131 -5.20 26.65 23.53
CA LYS A 131 -4.57 26.35 24.82
C LYS A 131 -3.90 27.57 25.45
N GLY A 132 -3.70 28.64 24.68
CA GLY A 132 -3.12 29.89 25.17
C GLY A 132 -4.15 30.81 25.84
N ASN A 133 -3.63 31.81 26.56
CA ASN A 133 -4.45 32.84 27.21
C ASN A 133 -4.75 34.02 26.25
N VAL A 134 -4.98 33.73 24.96
CA VAL A 134 -5.32 34.77 23.98
C VAL A 134 -6.76 35.21 24.24
N THR A 135 -6.93 36.50 24.52
CA THR A 135 -8.22 37.11 24.79
C THR A 135 -8.55 38.16 23.74
N ASP A 136 -9.84 38.30 23.45
CA ASP A 136 -10.33 39.40 22.64
C ASP A 136 -10.45 40.70 23.45
N GLY A 137 -10.84 41.80 22.81
CA GLY A 137 -11.05 43.10 23.47
C GLY A 137 -11.98 43.07 24.69
N ASP A 138 -12.84 42.04 24.78
CA ASP A 138 -13.79 41.82 25.88
C ASP A 138 -13.27 40.87 26.98
N GLY A 139 -12.01 40.43 26.91
CA GLY A 139 -11.40 39.51 27.88
C GLY A 139 -11.80 38.05 27.75
N VAL A 140 -12.63 37.70 26.75
CA VAL A 140 -13.05 36.32 26.46
C VAL A 140 -11.93 35.57 25.73
N MET A 141 -11.65 34.33 26.14
CA MET A 141 -10.64 33.49 25.50
C MET A 141 -11.06 33.07 24.09
N CYS A 142 -10.14 33.15 23.13
CA CYS A 142 -10.44 32.79 21.74
C CYS A 142 -10.93 31.36 21.58
N GLY A 143 -10.38 30.41 22.35
CA GLY A 143 -10.85 29.03 22.34
C GLY A 143 -12.34 28.92 22.69
N GLU A 144 -12.84 29.68 23.67
CA GLU A 144 -14.24 29.67 24.05
C GLU A 144 -15.12 30.32 22.98
N THR A 145 -14.72 31.49 22.47
CA THR A 145 -15.45 32.20 21.41
C THR A 145 -15.55 31.36 20.12
N ILE A 146 -14.47 30.68 19.73
CA ILE A 146 -14.38 29.93 18.48
C ILE A 146 -15.09 28.58 18.57
N LEU A 147 -14.99 27.89 19.71
CA LEU A 147 -15.62 26.57 19.92
C LEU A 147 -17.12 26.64 20.19
N ASN A 148 -17.59 27.70 20.85
CA ASN A 148 -19.00 27.86 21.22
C ASN A 148 -19.84 28.54 20.14
N ALA A 149 -19.22 29.05 19.07
CA ALA A 149 -19.93 29.73 17.99
C ALA A 149 -20.70 28.80 17.04
N ASP A 150 -20.29 27.53 16.88
CA ASP A 150 -20.89 26.63 15.89
C ASP A 150 -20.76 25.14 16.29
N ARG A 151 -21.76 24.33 15.93
CA ARG A 151 -21.75 22.85 16.04
C ARG A 151 -20.75 22.20 15.09
N VAL A 152 -20.42 22.84 13.97
CA VAL A 152 -19.51 22.27 12.95
C VAL A 152 -18.05 22.39 13.37
N GLN A 153 -17.67 23.41 14.16
CA GLN A 153 -16.31 23.62 14.68
C GLN A 153 -15.20 23.52 13.62
N ILE A 154 -15.36 24.23 12.50
CA ILE A 154 -14.50 24.14 11.31
C ILE A 154 -13.00 24.26 11.63
N VAL A 155 -12.62 25.18 12.52
CA VAL A 155 -11.23 25.41 12.93
C VAL A 155 -10.63 24.16 13.58
N VAL A 156 -11.37 23.52 14.49
CA VAL A 156 -10.96 22.28 15.17
C VAL A 156 -10.85 21.15 14.17
N THR A 157 -11.87 20.96 13.33
CA THR A 157 -11.87 19.89 12.32
C THR A 157 -10.72 20.04 11.33
N THR A 158 -10.39 21.28 10.94
CA THR A 158 -9.26 21.55 10.06
C THR A 158 -7.93 21.24 10.74
N ALA A 159 -7.74 21.64 12.01
CA ALA A 159 -6.54 21.31 12.76
C ALA A 159 -6.38 19.79 12.93
N MET A 160 -7.47 19.09 13.28
CA MET A 160 -7.49 17.63 13.38
C MET A 160 -7.15 16.96 12.05
N PHE A 161 -7.64 17.48 10.93
CA PHE A 161 -7.26 16.96 9.60
C PHE A 161 -5.75 17.08 9.36
N ILE A 162 -5.15 18.23 9.67
CA ILE A 162 -3.71 18.48 9.53
C ILE A 162 -2.90 17.53 10.43
N GLU A 163 -3.25 17.42 11.72
CA GLU A 163 -2.60 16.52 12.68
C GLU A 163 -2.74 15.05 12.25
N THR A 164 -3.94 14.65 11.83
CA THR A 164 -4.23 13.28 11.41
C THR A 164 -3.45 12.91 10.16
N MET A 165 -3.36 13.81 9.18
CA MET A 165 -2.58 13.57 7.95
C MET A 165 -1.09 13.40 8.27
N TRP A 166 -0.54 14.22 9.17
CA TRP A 166 0.83 14.12 9.65
C TRP A 166 1.09 12.81 10.41
N SER A 167 0.20 12.48 11.35
CA SER A 167 0.30 11.29 12.20
C SER A 167 0.14 9.99 11.42
N ASN A 168 -0.86 9.89 10.53
CA ASN A 168 -1.07 8.71 9.68
C ASN A 168 0.10 8.48 8.72
N SER A 169 0.80 9.54 8.32
CA SER A 169 2.01 9.45 7.49
C SER A 169 3.26 9.13 8.31
N SER A 170 3.15 9.00 9.63
CA SER A 170 4.25 8.76 10.57
C SER A 170 5.41 9.74 10.37
N CYS A 171 5.09 11.00 10.05
CA CYS A 171 6.11 12.00 9.67
C CYS A 171 7.09 12.30 10.81
N ASP A 172 6.67 12.16 12.08
CA ASP A 172 7.58 12.32 13.23
C ASP A 172 8.76 11.34 13.19
N ASN A 173 8.58 10.15 12.60
CA ASN A 173 9.64 9.14 12.49
C ASN A 173 10.71 9.51 11.43
N CYS A 174 10.50 10.56 10.63
CA CYS A 174 11.54 11.14 9.76
C CYS A 174 12.54 12.02 10.54
N TYR A 175 12.18 12.47 11.75
CA TYR A 175 12.92 13.49 12.50
C TYR A 175 13.55 12.91 13.77
N MET A 176 14.41 13.71 14.42
CA MET A 176 14.99 13.35 15.72
C MET A 176 13.99 13.58 16.85
N ARG A 177 13.88 12.58 17.73
CA ARG A 177 13.10 12.68 18.97
C ARG A 177 13.95 13.37 20.04
N GLY A 178 13.67 14.64 20.33
CA GLY A 178 14.23 15.34 21.50
C GLY A 178 13.51 14.94 22.78
N ASN A 179 14.05 15.38 23.94
CA ASN A 179 13.58 14.93 25.25
C ASN A 179 12.11 15.25 25.55
N ASP A 180 11.51 16.26 24.90
CA ASP A 180 10.05 16.53 24.93
C ASP A 180 9.56 17.34 23.70
N THR A 181 10.41 17.53 22.69
CA THR A 181 10.08 18.27 21.46
C THR A 181 10.70 17.57 20.25
N VAL A 182 9.93 17.38 19.18
CA VAL A 182 10.47 16.95 17.88
C VAL A 182 11.29 18.11 17.34
N VAL A 183 12.61 17.94 17.29
CA VAL A 183 13.47 18.86 16.56
C VAL A 183 13.44 18.42 15.11
N TYR A 184 12.91 19.27 14.23
CA TYR A 184 12.70 18.99 12.81
C TYR A 184 14.01 19.01 12.00
N LYS A 185 14.97 18.22 12.46
CA LYS A 185 16.19 17.87 11.75
C LYS A 185 16.10 16.38 11.48
N LEU A 186 16.26 16.01 10.20
CA LEU A 186 16.16 14.62 9.77
C LEU A 186 17.08 13.74 10.62
N ASN A 187 16.57 12.59 11.05
CA ASN A 187 17.38 11.63 11.78
C ASN A 187 18.43 10.99 10.85
N ASP A 188 19.49 10.46 11.45
CA ASP A 188 20.67 10.04 10.68
C ASP A 188 20.38 8.82 9.79
N LEU A 189 19.44 7.96 10.20
CA LEU A 189 18.98 6.84 9.38
C LEU A 189 18.20 7.30 8.15
N THR A 190 17.34 8.30 8.31
CA THR A 190 16.61 8.93 7.20
C THR A 190 17.57 9.57 6.23
N LYS A 191 18.57 10.33 6.70
CA LYS A 191 19.62 10.90 5.83
C LYS A 191 20.37 9.81 5.06
N LYS A 192 20.78 8.75 5.75
CA LYS A 192 21.50 7.63 5.14
C LYS A 192 20.65 6.90 4.10
N PHE A 193 19.37 6.68 4.39
CA PHE A 193 18.42 6.06 3.47
C PHE A 193 18.27 6.89 2.20
N LYS A 194 18.07 8.20 2.34
CA LYS A 194 17.95 9.11 1.19
C LYS A 194 19.20 9.12 0.32
N ALA A 195 20.39 9.16 0.93
CA ALA A 195 21.64 9.10 0.19
C ALA A 195 21.76 7.77 -0.60
N LEU A 196 21.33 6.65 -0.03
CA LEU A 196 21.31 5.37 -0.75
C LEU A 196 20.29 5.34 -1.89
N VAL A 197 19.12 5.96 -1.71
CA VAL A 197 18.14 6.12 -2.81
C VAL A 197 18.73 6.93 -3.94
N GLU A 198 19.34 8.07 -3.63
CA GLU A 198 20.00 8.94 -4.62
C GLU A 198 21.08 8.17 -5.38
N ASN A 199 22.01 7.52 -4.67
CA ASN A 199 23.05 6.67 -5.27
C ASN A 199 22.47 5.54 -6.13
N THR A 200 21.33 4.96 -5.73
CA THR A 200 20.65 3.91 -6.49
C THR A 200 20.11 4.46 -7.81
N PHE A 201 19.45 5.62 -7.78
CA PHE A 201 18.93 6.27 -8.99
C PHE A 201 20.04 6.80 -9.89
N GLU A 202 21.13 7.31 -9.33
CA GLU A 202 22.34 7.65 -10.09
C GLU A 202 22.93 6.42 -10.79
N CYS A 203 23.00 5.28 -10.10
CA CYS A 203 23.44 4.04 -10.72
C CYS A 203 22.51 3.61 -11.87
N PHE A 204 21.18 3.67 -11.67
CA PHE A 204 20.22 3.39 -12.73
C PHE A 204 20.39 4.32 -13.93
N HIS A 205 20.61 5.61 -13.68
CA HIS A 205 20.88 6.59 -14.72
C HIS A 205 22.16 6.27 -15.50
N ASN A 206 23.26 6.00 -14.80
CA ASN A 206 24.55 5.71 -15.42
C ASN A 206 24.55 4.40 -16.20
N SER A 207 24.01 3.32 -15.63
CA SER A 207 23.90 2.01 -16.29
C SER A 207 22.94 2.00 -17.50
N THR A 208 22.07 3.00 -17.61
CA THR A 208 21.20 3.20 -18.78
C THR A 208 21.72 4.28 -19.72
N HIS A 209 22.97 4.74 -19.57
CA HIS A 209 23.56 5.82 -20.36
C HIS A 209 22.71 7.10 -20.38
N GLY A 210 22.03 7.38 -19.27
CA GLY A 210 21.20 8.57 -19.08
C GLY A 210 19.75 8.44 -19.56
N HIS A 211 19.33 7.26 -20.02
CA HIS A 211 17.95 7.04 -20.49
C HIS A 211 16.93 6.78 -19.38
N PHE A 212 17.36 6.60 -18.13
CA PHE A 212 16.47 6.44 -16.99
C PHE A 212 16.07 7.79 -16.36
N THR A 213 14.77 7.94 -16.11
CA THR A 213 14.23 8.89 -15.13
C THR A 213 13.24 8.17 -14.21
N PRO A 214 13.05 8.61 -12.95
CA PRO A 214 12.09 7.98 -12.03
C PRO A 214 10.63 7.95 -12.52
N TYR A 215 10.30 8.77 -13.53
CA TYR A 215 8.94 8.95 -14.05
C TYR A 215 8.73 8.36 -15.46
N GLN A 216 9.82 8.03 -16.16
CA GLN A 216 9.75 7.40 -17.48
C GLN A 216 10.72 6.21 -17.51
N PRO A 217 10.19 4.98 -17.47
CA PRO A 217 11.03 3.80 -17.57
C PRO A 217 11.67 3.74 -18.97
N PRO A 218 12.93 3.29 -19.07
CA PRO A 218 13.60 3.13 -20.35
C PRO A 218 12.89 2.07 -21.20
N LYS A 219 12.71 2.37 -22.50
CA LYS A 219 12.06 1.46 -23.46
C LYS A 219 12.88 0.20 -23.75
N GLU A 220 14.21 0.33 -23.65
CA GLU A 220 15.15 -0.78 -23.83
C GLU A 220 16.01 -0.88 -22.58
N VAL A 221 15.92 -2.03 -21.90
CA VAL A 221 16.68 -2.30 -20.69
C VAL A 221 17.97 -3.01 -21.10
N ASN A 222 19.10 -2.32 -20.99
CA ASN A 222 20.39 -2.99 -21.01
C ASN A 222 20.45 -4.01 -19.86
N GLY A 223 20.76 -5.26 -20.16
CA GLY A 223 20.79 -6.35 -19.16
C GLY A 223 21.84 -6.17 -18.05
N SER A 224 22.67 -5.12 -18.09
CA SER A 224 23.74 -4.87 -17.12
C SER A 224 23.25 -4.17 -15.84
N VAL A 225 22.17 -3.39 -15.86
CA VAL A 225 21.69 -2.59 -14.70
C VAL A 225 21.53 -3.44 -13.44
N CYS A 226 20.99 -4.66 -13.58
CA CYS A 226 20.77 -5.58 -12.48
C CYS A 226 22.05 -6.16 -11.85
N ASN A 227 23.17 -6.09 -12.55
CA ASN A 227 24.48 -6.52 -12.05
C ASN A 227 25.23 -5.30 -11.50
N ASP A 228 25.23 -4.20 -12.24
CA ASP A 228 25.95 -2.97 -11.91
C ASP A 228 25.43 -2.35 -10.60
N CYS A 229 24.09 -2.24 -10.46
CA CYS A 229 23.46 -1.56 -9.34
C CYS A 229 23.03 -2.50 -8.20
N ARG A 230 23.38 -3.79 -8.28
CA ARG A 230 22.92 -4.80 -7.34
C ARG A 230 23.32 -4.52 -5.91
N ALA A 231 24.60 -4.24 -5.69
CA ALA A 231 25.13 -4.05 -4.34
C ALA A 231 24.45 -2.85 -3.67
N ILE A 232 24.37 -1.71 -4.39
CA ILE A 232 23.75 -0.48 -3.90
C ILE A 232 22.26 -0.70 -3.58
N TYR A 233 21.52 -1.38 -4.46
CA TYR A 233 20.12 -1.71 -4.21
C TYR A 233 19.93 -2.66 -3.01
N GLN A 234 20.83 -3.64 -2.83
CA GLN A 234 20.79 -4.54 -1.67
C GLN A 234 21.04 -3.78 -0.37
N ASP A 235 22.03 -2.89 -0.34
CA ASP A 235 22.32 -2.04 0.82
C ASP A 235 21.13 -1.15 1.19
N LEU A 236 20.47 -0.56 0.20
CA LEU A 236 19.23 0.21 0.39
C LEU A 236 18.11 -0.65 0.98
N ASN A 237 17.88 -1.83 0.41
CA ASN A 237 16.82 -2.73 0.84
C ASN A 237 17.07 -3.29 2.25
N ASP A 238 18.32 -3.56 2.60
CA ASP A 238 18.67 -4.04 3.94
C ASP A 238 18.61 -2.92 4.98
N LEU A 239 18.99 -1.69 4.63
CA LEU A 239 18.74 -0.52 5.49
C LEU A 239 17.24 -0.31 5.72
N TYR A 240 16.41 -0.46 4.69
CA TYR A 240 14.96 -0.33 4.83
C TYR A 240 14.37 -1.39 5.78
N LYS A 241 14.83 -2.65 5.70
CA LYS A 241 14.43 -3.69 6.67
C LYS A 241 14.85 -3.34 8.10
N ASN A 242 15.97 -2.64 8.28
CA ASN A 242 16.40 -2.17 9.60
C ASN A 242 15.49 -1.03 10.10
N LEU A 243 15.08 -0.11 9.22
CA LEU A 243 14.08 0.92 9.54
C LEU A 243 12.74 0.30 9.97
N GLU A 244 12.27 -0.74 9.29
CA GLU A 244 11.03 -1.45 9.66
C GLU A 244 11.12 -2.09 11.06
N LYS A 245 12.30 -2.54 11.48
CA LYS A 245 12.54 -3.08 12.83
C LYS A 245 12.61 -2.00 13.89
N GLU A 246 13.23 -0.86 13.56
CA GLU A 246 13.41 0.26 14.49
C GLU A 246 12.11 1.02 14.74
N TYR A 247 11.25 1.13 13.72
CA TYR A 247 9.96 1.81 13.79
C TYR A 247 8.80 0.82 13.64
N PRO A 248 8.48 0.01 14.68
CA PRO A 248 7.43 -1.01 14.60
C PRO A 248 6.02 -0.41 14.43
N LYS A 249 5.84 0.88 14.73
CA LYS A 249 4.60 1.63 14.57
C LYS A 249 4.45 2.30 13.19
N HIS A 250 5.24 1.90 12.19
CA HIS A 250 5.33 2.41 10.81
C HIS A 250 6.53 3.34 10.54
N VAL A 251 7.20 3.09 9.42
CA VAL A 251 8.24 3.95 8.86
C VAL A 251 7.60 5.21 8.26
N CYS A 252 8.31 6.34 8.31
CA CYS A 252 7.86 7.59 7.70
C CYS A 252 7.48 7.41 6.22
N MET A 253 6.32 7.96 5.82
CA MET A 253 5.71 7.67 4.51
C MET A 253 6.58 8.10 3.32
N ASP A 254 7.36 9.18 3.45
CA ASP A 254 8.31 9.63 2.41
C ASP A 254 9.34 8.51 2.07
N LEU A 255 9.79 7.75 3.08
CA LEU A 255 10.75 6.64 2.88
C LEU A 255 10.06 5.40 2.32
N VAL A 256 8.83 5.12 2.77
CA VAL A 256 8.00 4.01 2.29
C VAL A 256 7.72 4.17 0.80
N ASP A 257 7.26 5.35 0.37
CA ASP A 257 6.96 5.64 -1.04
C ASP A 257 8.23 5.55 -1.90
N SER A 258 9.34 6.14 -1.44
CA SER A 258 10.63 6.05 -2.11
C SER A 258 11.12 4.61 -2.29
N MET A 259 11.00 3.77 -1.25
CA MET A 259 11.36 2.36 -1.34
C MET A 259 10.42 1.59 -2.29
N ASN A 260 9.12 1.88 -2.26
CA ASN A 260 8.13 1.23 -3.13
C ASN A 260 8.37 1.58 -4.60
N ILE A 261 8.64 2.85 -4.92
CA ILE A 261 9.02 3.29 -6.26
C ILE A 261 10.31 2.58 -6.70
N THR A 262 11.32 2.55 -5.84
CA THR A 262 12.61 1.92 -6.15
C THR A 262 12.44 0.41 -6.42
N ARG A 263 11.63 -0.29 -5.62
CA ARG A 263 11.30 -1.71 -5.82
C ARG A 263 10.53 -1.95 -7.11
N LEU A 264 9.59 -1.07 -7.44
CA LEU A 264 8.81 -1.16 -8.68
C LEU A 264 9.71 -0.97 -9.90
N ILE A 265 10.60 0.00 -9.88
CA ILE A 265 11.61 0.20 -10.94
C ILE A 265 12.53 -1.03 -11.05
N TRP A 266 13.07 -1.51 -9.93
CA TRP A 266 13.96 -2.67 -9.90
C TRP A 266 13.29 -3.95 -10.44
N SER A 267 12.06 -4.23 -10.01
CA SER A 267 11.37 -5.49 -10.29
C SER A 267 10.59 -5.50 -11.59
N ARG A 268 9.88 -4.40 -11.92
CA ARG A 268 8.99 -4.34 -13.07
C ARG A 268 9.68 -3.73 -14.28
N ASP A 269 10.34 -2.59 -14.09
CA ASP A 269 10.91 -1.84 -15.21
C ASP A 269 12.22 -2.49 -15.67
N PHE A 270 13.13 -2.79 -14.74
CA PHE A 270 14.39 -3.47 -15.06
C PHE A 270 14.35 -5.00 -14.99
N ARG A 271 13.29 -5.60 -14.43
CA ARG A 271 13.13 -7.06 -14.31
C ARG A 271 14.29 -7.76 -13.59
N CYS A 272 14.87 -7.09 -12.60
CA CYS A 272 16.04 -7.59 -11.87
C CYS A 272 15.71 -8.61 -10.77
N THR A 273 14.43 -8.93 -10.56
CA THR A 273 14.02 -9.96 -9.60
C THR A 273 14.42 -11.34 -10.10
N ARG A 274 15.36 -12.00 -9.42
CA ARG A 274 15.61 -13.43 -9.60
C ARG A 274 14.80 -14.23 -8.59
N LEU A 275 14.06 -15.24 -9.04
CA LEU A 275 13.57 -16.27 -8.13
C LEU A 275 14.78 -16.93 -7.44
N HIS A 276 14.72 -17.03 -6.12
CA HIS A 276 15.77 -17.64 -5.32
C HIS A 276 16.00 -19.11 -5.74
N GLY A 277 17.25 -19.54 -5.82
CA GLY A 277 17.69 -20.81 -6.43
C GLY A 277 17.25 -22.12 -5.75
N ASN A 278 16.31 -22.07 -4.80
CA ASN A 278 15.79 -23.26 -4.11
C ASN A 278 14.47 -23.79 -4.68
N VAL A 279 14.06 -23.34 -5.87
CA VAL A 279 12.92 -23.92 -6.59
C VAL A 279 13.13 -25.43 -6.77
N ALA A 280 14.35 -25.86 -7.07
CA ALA A 280 14.68 -27.28 -7.20
C ALA A 280 14.45 -28.07 -5.90
N GLY A 281 14.88 -27.53 -4.76
CA GLY A 281 14.69 -28.20 -3.45
C GLY A 281 13.21 -28.31 -3.07
N VAL A 282 12.44 -27.24 -3.28
CA VAL A 282 11.00 -27.25 -3.05
C VAL A 282 10.30 -28.27 -3.96
N MET A 283 10.66 -28.30 -5.25
CA MET A 283 10.11 -29.26 -6.21
C MET A 283 10.39 -30.72 -5.80
N VAL A 284 11.62 -31.04 -5.39
CA VAL A 284 12.00 -32.38 -4.94
C VAL A 284 11.19 -32.80 -3.70
N LEU A 285 11.06 -31.91 -2.71
CA LEU A 285 10.27 -32.18 -1.51
C LEU A 285 8.79 -32.38 -1.83
N SER A 286 8.21 -31.53 -2.69
CA SER A 286 6.82 -31.66 -3.12
C SER A 286 6.57 -33.01 -3.81
N VAL A 287 7.43 -33.43 -4.74
CA VAL A 287 7.32 -34.74 -5.41
C VAL A 287 7.44 -35.89 -4.42
N PHE A 288 8.40 -35.82 -3.49
CA PHE A 288 8.57 -36.82 -2.45
C PHE A 288 7.30 -36.97 -1.62
N PHE A 289 6.76 -35.89 -1.07
CA PHE A 289 5.55 -35.94 -0.23
C PHE A 289 4.30 -36.35 -1.00
N CYS A 290 4.09 -35.89 -2.25
CA CYS A 290 2.93 -36.35 -3.04
C CYS A 290 3.07 -37.84 -3.45
N SER A 291 4.27 -38.44 -3.46
CA SER A 291 4.47 -39.87 -3.78
C SER A 291 4.18 -40.84 -2.62
N LEU A 292 4.27 -40.37 -1.37
CA LEU A 292 4.07 -41.21 -0.18
C LEU A 292 2.68 -41.85 -0.09
N PRO A 293 1.56 -41.15 -0.39
CA PRO A 293 0.23 -41.76 -0.41
C PRO A 293 0.09 -42.86 -1.47
N PHE A 294 0.69 -42.67 -2.64
CA PHE A 294 0.68 -43.69 -3.70
C PHE A 294 1.47 -44.93 -3.29
N ALA A 295 2.68 -44.74 -2.75
CA ALA A 295 3.51 -45.82 -2.25
C ALA A 295 2.80 -46.59 -1.11
N PHE A 296 2.16 -45.87 -0.19
CA PHE A 296 1.36 -46.46 0.88
C PHE A 296 0.19 -47.27 0.33
N TYR A 297 -0.55 -46.73 -0.63
CA TYR A 297 -1.70 -47.41 -1.23
C TYR A 297 -1.28 -48.70 -1.95
N ILE A 298 -0.24 -48.64 -2.79
CA ILE A 298 0.32 -49.81 -3.49
C ILE A 298 0.81 -50.84 -2.47
N GLY A 299 1.57 -50.41 -1.46
CA GLY A 299 2.05 -51.28 -0.39
C GLY A 299 0.92 -51.99 0.38
N SER A 300 -0.17 -51.26 0.67
CA SER A 300 -1.35 -51.80 1.35
C SER A 300 -2.07 -52.86 0.50
N ARG A 301 -2.19 -52.64 -0.83
CA ARG A 301 -2.82 -53.57 -1.77
C ARG A 301 -2.01 -54.85 -1.94
N VAL A 302 -0.68 -54.73 -2.07
CA VAL A 302 0.22 -55.89 -2.21
C VAL A 302 0.21 -56.74 -0.94
N ARG A 303 0.32 -56.12 0.24
CA ARG A 303 0.26 -56.86 1.52
C ARG A 303 -1.13 -57.46 1.76
N GLY A 304 -2.20 -56.72 1.48
CA GLY A 304 -3.58 -57.21 1.61
C GLY A 304 -3.87 -58.44 0.76
N THR A 305 -3.45 -58.43 -0.52
CA THR A 305 -3.61 -59.58 -1.43
C THR A 305 -2.75 -60.77 -1.01
N ALA A 306 -1.52 -60.53 -0.53
CA ALA A 306 -0.66 -61.60 -0.02
C ALA A 306 -1.24 -62.28 1.24
N VAL A 307 -1.82 -61.49 2.16
CA VAL A 307 -2.50 -62.01 3.36
C VAL A 307 -3.75 -62.79 2.98
N GLN A 308 -4.60 -62.27 2.09
CA GLN A 308 -5.78 -62.99 1.61
C GLN A 308 -5.43 -64.33 0.94
N ARG A 309 -4.39 -64.38 0.09
CA ARG A 309 -3.91 -65.64 -0.50
C ARG A 309 -3.46 -66.65 0.56
N LYS A 310 -2.78 -66.19 1.63
CA LYS A 310 -2.39 -67.06 2.76
C LYS A 310 -3.60 -67.57 3.54
N LEU A 311 -4.61 -66.73 3.79
CA LEU A 311 -5.84 -67.13 4.49
C LEU A 311 -6.69 -68.10 3.67
N LEU A 312 -6.86 -67.86 2.36
CA LEU A 312 -7.55 -68.79 1.47
C LEU A 312 -6.84 -70.15 1.41
N LYS A 313 -5.50 -70.18 1.29
CA LYS A 313 -4.73 -71.43 1.37
C LYS A 313 -4.93 -72.18 2.69
N ARG A 314 -5.09 -71.48 3.82
CA ARG A 314 -5.42 -72.10 5.12
C ARG A 314 -6.86 -72.62 5.16
N LYS A 315 -7.83 -71.87 4.61
CA LYS A 315 -9.25 -72.27 4.54
C LYS A 315 -9.45 -73.54 3.68
N TYR A 316 -8.75 -73.65 2.55
CA TYR A 316 -8.78 -74.87 1.72
C TYR A 316 -8.09 -76.07 2.37
N ARG A 317 -7.24 -75.85 3.39
CA ARG A 317 -6.53 -76.91 4.10
C ARG A 317 -7.26 -77.37 5.38
N GLN A 318 -8.35 -76.71 5.77
CA GLN A 318 -9.26 -77.21 6.81
C GLN A 318 -10.34 -78.07 6.13
N PRO A 319 -10.45 -79.38 6.43
CA PRO A 319 -11.52 -80.21 5.89
C PRO A 319 -12.88 -79.75 6.45
N PRO A 320 -13.98 -79.89 5.68
CA PRO A 320 -15.31 -79.57 6.18
C PRO A 320 -15.61 -80.44 7.41
N LEU A 321 -16.15 -79.83 8.47
CA LEU A 321 -16.74 -80.56 9.60
C LEU A 321 -17.82 -81.48 9.01
N SER A 322 -17.53 -82.77 8.92
CA SER A 322 -18.46 -83.73 8.33
C SER A 322 -19.70 -83.80 9.20
N ASN A 323 -20.83 -83.54 8.59
CA ASN A 323 -22.16 -83.85 9.09
C ASN A 323 -22.22 -85.37 9.35
N LYS A 324 -21.93 -85.80 10.59
CA LYS A 324 -22.08 -87.19 11.03
C LYS A 324 -23.49 -87.37 11.59
N TYR A 325 -24.51 -87.38 10.73
CA TYR A 325 -25.83 -87.94 11.07
C TYR A 325 -26.54 -88.46 9.82
N ILE A 326 -27.26 -89.59 10.01
CA ILE A 326 -28.16 -90.31 9.07
C ILE A 326 -27.36 -91.25 8.15
N THR A 327 -27.31 -92.58 8.33
CA THR A 327 -28.35 -93.63 8.49
C THR A 327 -27.58 -94.98 8.59
N LYS A 328 -28.05 -96.12 9.07
CA LYS A 328 -29.33 -96.64 9.56
C LYS A 328 -29.00 -97.91 10.36
#